data_AF-A0A9P1BUK6-F1
#
_entry.id   AF-A0A9P1BUK6-F1
#
_cell.length_a   1.000
_cell.length_b   1.000
_cell.length_c   1.000
_cell.angle_alpha   90.00
_cell.angle_beta   90.00
_cell.angle_gamma   90.00
#
_symmetry.space_group_name_H-M   'P 1'
#
loop_
_entity.id
_entity.type
_entity.pdbx_description
1 polymer ?
#
loop_
_entity_poly.entity_id
_entity_poly.type
_entity_poly.pdbx_seq_one_letter_code
_entity_poly.pdbx_strand_id
1 'polypeptide(L)'
;MITRAPSLHSLVPSASSPPRLRAVVHGHAAGGGSSGALARPHPPRSPSLLTLAASPHSCDRSGTKDKGAVKNDNTECDFRPDTAPYPRRLKRLDAKSQSRPRNFLKVAEPGVAQNAGKAAQAAGHLVTEVLPPDAMAAAPDMLQRVSPALLRILREFWADIWNRRQISWDDIWDDLVTHTPPRPAPDSWPSLTPEQLRSATKCSRGSAPGLDGWRAEELSLFSDEMWQDAGCPPETVSTSITLLGFQFMGVTQRKAKDRELTRLTEAKEVLRKCRCLPGSKTRKAAVARVCAPAKASWGWLFRRPTHAESNAFFQGAKALHQWPKQSAVPLLQIFTGHWWDLGFAATVTTLRVLTRYVHKTQMQLQNWPPKMSGWTGSFRKGMQELGFAEAGSWTWTHPMLETIQIQPTTLPEKATEVLSHRLRDAWRIRKYEEFLELDRRDSTVCADIPCDLTRINILRKKKLNSHELAVVTGAFISPQCRNAMGGAEETCPYCQHVCATVQHMLWECTQNPHRDPTIRPHDVLQERLAWPTTDPTKVDHDNKLLRFAAATRADVLQQRHDD
;
A
#
# COMPACT_ATOMS: atom_id res chain seq x y z
N MET A 1 60.06 8.17 -16.96
CA MET A 1 60.95 7.94 -18.11
C MET A 1 61.56 6.55 -17.98
N ILE A 2 61.38 5.71 -19.02
CA ILE A 2 62.24 4.60 -19.46
C ILE A 2 62.17 3.31 -18.59
N THR A 3 61.21 2.39 -18.79
CA THR A 3 61.04 1.32 -19.83
C THR A 3 61.84 0.02 -19.57
N ARG A 4 61.16 -1.13 -19.54
CA ARG A 4 61.15 -2.12 -20.65
C ARG A 4 60.45 -3.44 -20.28
N ALA A 5 59.53 -3.84 -21.15
CA ALA A 5 59.15 -5.23 -21.44
C ALA A 5 60.09 -5.83 -22.51
N PRO A 6 60.02 -7.15 -22.76
CA PRO A 6 59.51 -7.69 -24.05
C PRO A 6 58.60 -8.94 -23.84
N SER A 7 57.45 -9.16 -24.48
CA SER A 7 57.12 -9.60 -25.88
C SER A 7 57.94 -10.82 -26.36
N LEU A 8 57.46 -11.86 -27.07
CA LEU A 8 56.20 -12.29 -27.70
C LEU A 8 56.47 -13.70 -28.30
N HIS A 9 55.46 -14.57 -28.41
CA HIS A 9 55.18 -15.59 -29.48
C HIS A 9 54.25 -16.68 -28.89
N SER A 10 52.93 -16.66 -29.10
CA SER A 10 52.15 -17.14 -30.25
C SER A 10 52.34 -18.63 -30.56
N LEU A 11 51.31 -19.45 -30.31
CA LEU A 11 50.79 -20.51 -31.21
C LEU A 11 49.46 -21.07 -30.66
N VAL A 12 48.43 -21.00 -31.49
CA VAL A 12 47.09 -21.63 -31.42
C VAL A 12 47.22 -22.96 -32.21
N PRO A 13 46.56 -24.11 -31.90
CA PRO A 13 45.11 -24.24 -32.13
C PRO A 13 44.27 -25.29 -31.35
N SER A 14 42.95 -25.04 -31.43
CA SER A 14 41.82 -25.99 -31.57
C SER A 14 41.26 -26.81 -30.38
N ALA A 15 39.98 -26.52 -30.12
CA ALA A 15 38.82 -27.39 -29.84
C ALA A 15 38.98 -28.68 -29.01
N SER A 16 38.24 -28.75 -27.88
CA SER A 16 37.22 -29.79 -27.61
C SER A 16 36.62 -29.62 -26.19
N SER A 17 35.31 -29.81 -26.08
CA SER A 17 34.53 -29.75 -24.83
C SER A 17 34.54 -31.13 -24.10
N PRO A 18 33.88 -31.32 -22.94
CA PRO A 18 34.48 -31.88 -21.72
C PRO A 18 34.11 -33.35 -21.44
N PRO A 19 34.74 -34.02 -20.45
CA PRO A 19 34.21 -35.26 -19.91
C PRO A 19 33.43 -35.03 -18.59
N ARG A 20 32.18 -35.47 -18.57
CA ARG A 20 31.44 -35.78 -17.32
C ARG A 20 31.64 -37.26 -17.00
N LEU A 21 32.22 -37.56 -15.84
CA LEU A 21 32.32 -38.90 -15.29
C LEU A 21 31.09 -39.25 -14.43
N ARG A 22 30.71 -40.52 -14.55
CA ARG A 22 29.61 -41.25 -13.90
C ARG A 22 29.93 -41.58 -12.44
N ALA A 23 28.90 -41.63 -11.60
CA ALA A 23 28.78 -42.55 -10.45
C ALA A 23 27.29 -42.92 -10.33
N VAL A 24 26.90 -44.11 -10.80
CA VAL A 24 26.71 -45.36 -10.03
C VAL A 24 25.58 -45.24 -8.98
N VAL A 25 24.40 -45.75 -9.35
CA VAL A 25 23.27 -46.02 -8.47
C VAL A 25 23.11 -47.53 -8.38
N HIS A 26 23.30 -48.11 -7.20
CA HIS A 26 22.82 -49.44 -6.88
C HIS A 26 21.38 -49.33 -6.38
N GLY A 27 20.48 -50.07 -7.04
CA GLY A 27 19.16 -50.37 -6.50
C GLY A 27 19.20 -51.60 -5.61
N HIS A 28 18.30 -51.66 -4.63
CA HIS A 28 17.57 -52.87 -4.30
C HIS A 28 16.20 -52.52 -3.72
N ALA A 29 15.26 -53.40 -4.01
CA ALA A 29 13.83 -53.22 -4.04
C ALA A 29 13.09 -53.76 -2.80
N ALA A 30 11.76 -53.65 -2.88
CA ALA A 30 10.67 -54.22 -2.07
C ALA A 30 10.17 -53.33 -0.92
N GLY A 31 8.87 -53.04 -0.77
CA GLY A 31 7.70 -53.43 -1.53
C GLY A 31 6.42 -53.01 -0.78
N GLY A 32 5.33 -52.79 -1.53
CA GLY A 32 3.94 -52.65 -1.06
C GLY A 32 3.57 -51.26 -0.51
N GLY A 33 2.47 -50.61 -0.85
CA GLY A 33 1.34 -50.97 -1.69
C GLY A 33 0.20 -49.96 -1.47
N SER A 34 -0.61 -49.78 -2.51
CA SER A 34 -1.99 -49.25 -2.52
C SER A 34 -2.26 -47.73 -2.64
N SER A 35 -2.94 -47.43 -3.76
CA SER A 35 -4.03 -46.46 -3.96
C SER A 35 -3.66 -44.96 -4.02
N GLY A 36 -3.82 -44.20 -5.10
CA GLY A 36 -4.63 -44.37 -6.31
C GLY A 36 -5.64 -43.22 -6.44
N ALA A 37 -5.25 -42.10 -7.09
CA ALA A 37 -6.15 -41.15 -7.76
C ALA A 37 -5.31 -40.11 -8.55
N LEU A 38 -5.04 -40.40 -9.82
CA LEU A 38 -4.40 -39.50 -10.78
C LEU A 38 -5.47 -38.64 -11.47
N ALA A 39 -5.35 -37.32 -11.34
CA ALA A 39 -6.06 -36.35 -12.17
C ALA A 39 -5.38 -36.25 -13.54
N ARG A 40 -6.18 -36.39 -14.62
CA ARG A 40 -5.76 -36.28 -16.02
C ARG A 40 -5.42 -34.83 -16.41
N PRO A 41 -4.39 -34.58 -17.23
CA PRO A 41 -4.16 -33.28 -17.86
C PRO A 41 -4.96 -33.13 -19.17
N HIS A 42 -5.45 -31.91 -19.41
CA HIS A 42 -6.11 -31.51 -20.67
C HIS A 42 -5.10 -31.39 -21.83
N PRO A 43 -5.50 -31.71 -23.09
CA PRO A 43 -4.63 -31.57 -24.25
C PRO A 43 -4.64 -30.15 -24.84
N PRO A 44 -3.59 -29.77 -25.60
CA PRO A 44 -3.46 -28.45 -26.22
C PRO A 44 -4.32 -28.33 -27.48
N ARG A 45 -4.83 -27.12 -27.74
CA ARG A 45 -5.53 -26.77 -28.99
C ARG A 45 -4.53 -26.27 -30.03
N SER A 46 -4.57 -26.85 -31.22
CA SER A 46 -3.91 -26.34 -32.44
C SER A 46 -4.96 -25.86 -33.44
N PRO A 47 -4.60 -24.96 -34.38
CA PRO A 47 -5.54 -24.13 -35.12
C PRO A 47 -5.98 -24.77 -36.45
N SER A 48 -7.21 -24.49 -36.88
CA SER A 48 -7.69 -24.84 -38.22
C SER A 48 -7.96 -23.57 -39.03
N LEU A 49 -7.20 -23.44 -40.11
CA LEU A 49 -7.49 -22.60 -41.29
C LEU A 49 -8.68 -23.21 -42.07
N LEU A 50 -9.60 -22.38 -42.57
CA LEU A 50 -10.15 -22.45 -43.93
C LEU A 50 -11.13 -21.28 -44.24
N THR A 51 -10.65 -20.44 -45.16
CA THR A 51 -11.22 -19.66 -46.27
C THR A 51 -12.75 -19.58 -46.55
N LEU A 52 -13.18 -18.32 -46.74
CA LEU A 52 -14.25 -17.70 -47.57
C LEU A 52 -15.26 -18.56 -48.38
N ALA A 53 -16.55 -18.22 -48.24
CA ALA A 53 -17.45 -17.88 -49.37
C ALA A 53 -18.73 -17.16 -48.85
N ALA A 54 -19.29 -16.30 -49.68
CA ALA A 54 -20.32 -15.32 -49.35
C ALA A 54 -21.76 -15.72 -49.79
N SER A 55 -22.72 -15.06 -49.15
CA SER A 55 -24.04 -14.62 -49.68
C SER A 55 -25.26 -15.58 -49.56
N PRO A 56 -26.51 -15.07 -49.65
CA PRO A 56 -27.37 -14.91 -48.47
C PRO A 56 -28.76 -15.56 -48.63
N HIS A 57 -29.49 -15.81 -47.53
CA HIS A 57 -30.95 -15.58 -47.43
C HIS A 57 -31.55 -15.99 -46.07
N SER A 58 -32.57 -15.18 -45.71
CA SER A 58 -33.80 -15.48 -44.95
C SER A 58 -33.74 -15.85 -43.47
N CYS A 59 -34.42 -14.97 -42.72
CA CYS A 59 -35.15 -15.18 -41.48
C CYS A 59 -35.61 -16.62 -41.22
N ASP A 60 -35.41 -17.10 -39.99
CA ASP A 60 -36.55 -17.53 -39.18
C ASP A 60 -36.27 -17.60 -37.68
N ARG A 61 -37.35 -17.33 -36.92
CA ARG A 61 -37.42 -17.27 -35.45
C ARG A 61 -37.48 -18.66 -34.82
N SER A 62 -36.71 -18.85 -33.73
CA SER A 62 -37.08 -19.55 -32.49
C SER A 62 -35.79 -19.64 -31.65
N GLY A 63 -35.68 -19.15 -30.42
CA GLY A 63 -36.53 -19.36 -29.27
C GLY A 63 -35.76 -20.25 -28.29
N THR A 64 -35.06 -19.68 -27.29
CA THR A 64 -34.81 -20.32 -25.97
C THR A 64 -34.00 -19.45 -25.00
N LYS A 65 -34.62 -19.24 -23.82
CA LYS A 65 -34.04 -19.20 -22.47
C LYS A 65 -33.06 -18.07 -22.11
N ASP A 66 -33.64 -16.95 -21.67
CA ASP A 66 -32.95 -15.92 -20.90
C ASP A 66 -32.57 -16.40 -19.49
N LYS A 67 -31.28 -16.27 -19.18
CA LYS A 67 -30.72 -16.25 -17.83
C LYS A 67 -30.65 -14.78 -17.38
N GLY A 68 -31.03 -14.53 -16.13
CA GLY A 68 -31.18 -13.19 -15.55
C GLY A 68 -29.98 -12.28 -15.75
N ALA A 69 -30.22 -11.18 -16.47
CA ALA A 69 -29.33 -10.04 -16.55
C ALA A 69 -29.56 -9.12 -15.34
N VAL A 70 -28.48 -8.82 -14.62
CA VAL A 70 -28.41 -7.73 -13.64
C VAL A 70 -28.51 -6.42 -14.40
N LYS A 71 -29.62 -5.70 -14.27
CA LYS A 71 -29.78 -4.33 -14.76
C LYS A 71 -28.82 -3.41 -14.01
N ASN A 72 -27.82 -2.88 -14.72
CA ASN A 72 -27.11 -1.67 -14.32
C ASN A 72 -27.89 -0.48 -14.88
N ASP A 73 -28.78 0.10 -14.08
CA ASP A 73 -29.38 1.40 -14.37
C ASP A 73 -28.30 2.48 -14.23
N ASN A 74 -27.67 2.82 -15.35
CA ASN A 74 -26.88 4.04 -15.51
C ASN A 74 -27.65 4.95 -16.47
N THR A 75 -28.71 5.58 -15.97
CA THR A 75 -29.27 6.77 -16.61
C THR A 75 -28.28 7.91 -16.50
N GLU A 76 -27.93 8.42 -17.68
CA GLU A 76 -27.19 9.63 -17.96
C GLU A 76 -27.88 10.81 -17.25
N CYS A 77 -27.17 11.50 -16.35
CA CYS A 77 -27.61 12.80 -15.86
C CYS A 77 -26.63 13.85 -16.34
N ASP A 78 -27.09 14.57 -17.35
CA ASP A 78 -26.57 15.81 -17.89
C ASP A 78 -26.28 16.86 -16.82
N PHE A 79 -25.21 17.63 -17.01
CA PHE A 79 -25.18 19.01 -16.53
C PHE A 79 -24.35 19.88 -17.49
N ARG A 80 -25.06 20.69 -18.27
CA ARG A 80 -24.52 21.87 -18.95
C ARG A 80 -24.11 22.94 -17.90
N PRO A 81 -23.11 23.79 -18.19
CA PRO A 81 -22.77 24.91 -17.35
C PRO A 81 -23.52 26.17 -17.82
N ASP A 82 -24.38 26.77 -16.98
CA ASP A 82 -24.72 28.19 -17.19
C ASP A 82 -25.08 28.95 -15.90
N THR A 83 -24.31 30.03 -15.70
CA THR A 83 -24.64 31.39 -15.23
C THR A 83 -25.72 31.67 -14.13
N ALA A 84 -25.20 32.09 -12.95
CA ALA A 84 -25.70 33.12 -11.97
C ALA A 84 -26.99 32.86 -11.13
N PRO A 85 -27.31 33.65 -10.05
CA PRO A 85 -26.50 34.43 -9.11
C PRO A 85 -26.71 34.05 -7.61
N TYR A 86 -25.91 34.63 -6.71
CA TYR A 86 -26.00 34.56 -5.25
C TYR A 86 -27.40 34.91 -4.67
N PRO A 87 -27.71 34.41 -3.46
CA PRO A 87 -28.20 35.34 -2.45
C PRO A 87 -27.47 35.25 -1.10
N ARG A 88 -27.29 36.46 -0.56
CA ARG A 88 -26.81 36.81 0.79
C ARG A 88 -27.73 36.23 1.86
N ARG A 89 -27.16 35.76 2.97
CA ARG A 89 -27.61 36.13 4.33
C ARG A 89 -26.53 35.82 5.37
N LEU A 90 -25.90 36.89 5.84
CA LEU A 90 -25.23 36.99 7.13
C LEU A 90 -26.27 36.81 8.26
N LYS A 91 -25.91 36.07 9.31
CA LYS A 91 -26.19 36.49 10.68
C LYS A 91 -24.94 36.29 11.53
N ARG A 92 -24.50 37.41 12.11
CA ARG A 92 -23.52 37.54 13.20
C ARG A 92 -24.08 36.94 14.49
N LEU A 93 -23.17 36.57 15.39
CA LEU A 93 -23.02 36.99 16.79
C LEU A 93 -21.70 36.34 17.26
N ASP A 94 -20.60 37.10 17.42
CA ASP A 94 -20.17 37.81 18.65
C ASP A 94 -19.96 36.85 19.84
N ALA A 95 -18.90 36.88 20.66
CA ALA A 95 -17.70 37.71 20.75
C ALA A 95 -16.77 37.15 21.86
N LYS A 96 -15.52 37.66 21.92
CA LYS A 96 -14.62 37.79 23.11
C LYS A 96 -14.05 36.48 23.72
N SER A 97 -12.82 36.40 24.24
CA SER A 97 -11.69 37.32 24.41
C SER A 97 -10.45 36.51 24.87
N GLN A 98 -9.27 37.06 24.51
CA GLN A 98 -7.93 37.03 25.14
C GLN A 98 -7.88 36.58 26.63
N SER A 99 -6.83 36.00 27.24
CA SER A 99 -5.35 36.23 27.26
C SER A 99 -4.71 35.10 28.13
N ARG A 100 -3.61 34.41 27.76
CA ARG A 100 -2.15 34.64 28.02
C ARG A 100 -1.62 34.28 29.46
N PRO A 101 -0.29 34.09 29.71
CA PRO A 101 0.36 32.79 30.05
C PRO A 101 1.33 32.85 31.28
N ARG A 102 2.12 31.77 31.56
CA ARG A 102 3.53 31.75 32.12
C ARG A 102 4.03 30.29 32.31
N ASN A 103 5.16 29.89 31.69
CA ASN A 103 6.58 29.79 32.16
C ASN A 103 6.81 28.76 33.31
N PHE A 104 7.84 27.90 33.43
CA PHE A 104 9.32 28.06 33.37
C PHE A 104 10.02 26.65 33.45
N LEU A 105 11.10 26.39 32.66
CA LEU A 105 12.46 25.84 33.00
C LEU A 105 12.65 24.55 33.87
N LYS A 106 13.72 23.71 33.83
CA LYS A 106 15.12 23.64 33.32
C LYS A 106 15.68 22.19 33.50
N VAL A 107 16.51 21.65 32.59
CA VAL A 107 17.95 21.24 32.70
C VAL A 107 18.33 19.87 33.29
N ALA A 108 19.20 19.15 32.56
CA ALA A 108 20.26 18.24 33.05
C ALA A 108 21.38 18.12 31.96
N GLU A 109 22.65 18.21 32.38
CA GLU A 109 23.92 18.25 31.62
C GLU A 109 24.54 16.82 31.31
N PRO A 110 25.88 16.53 31.07
CA PRO A 110 26.64 15.99 29.89
C PRO A 110 27.72 14.82 29.93
N GLY A 111 27.63 13.68 29.22
CA GLY A 111 28.59 12.53 29.09
C GLY A 111 29.35 12.60 27.83
N VAL A 112 29.49 13.86 27.52
CA VAL A 112 29.68 14.44 26.25
C VAL A 112 31.18 14.44 26.03
N ALA A 113 32.02 13.72 26.79
CA ALA A 113 33.45 13.73 26.52
C ALA A 113 33.82 13.03 25.20
N GLN A 114 33.47 11.75 25.05
CA GLN A 114 33.75 10.98 23.84
C GLN A 114 32.63 11.06 22.80
N ASN A 115 31.39 11.32 23.26
CA ASN A 115 30.29 11.65 22.37
C ASN A 115 30.27 13.12 21.93
N ALA A 116 30.92 14.10 22.58
CA ALA A 116 31.03 15.47 22.04
C ALA A 116 31.87 15.51 20.78
N GLY A 117 32.94 14.72 20.66
CA GLY A 117 33.75 14.76 19.45
C GLY A 117 32.89 14.43 18.22
N LYS A 118 32.06 13.39 18.34
CA LYS A 118 31.15 12.92 17.29
C LYS A 118 29.84 13.72 17.21
N ALA A 119 29.31 14.19 18.33
CA ALA A 119 28.09 15.01 18.39
C ALA A 119 28.34 16.48 18.05
N ALA A 120 29.54 17.02 18.25
CA ALA A 120 29.93 18.36 17.76
C ALA A 120 30.16 18.32 16.24
N GLN A 121 30.72 17.22 15.71
CA GLN A 121 30.74 16.96 14.27
C GLN A 121 29.32 16.80 13.69
N ALA A 122 28.45 16.04 14.36
CA ALA A 122 27.05 15.85 13.94
C ALA A 122 26.20 17.12 14.14
N ALA A 123 26.47 17.95 15.15
CA ALA A 123 25.79 19.22 15.38
C ALA A 123 26.28 20.30 14.40
N GLY A 124 27.56 20.29 13.99
CA GLY A 124 28.04 21.10 12.87
C GLY A 124 27.32 20.76 11.56
N HIS A 125 27.00 19.47 11.36
CA HIS A 125 26.19 19.00 10.23
C HIS A 125 24.68 19.30 10.37
N LEU A 126 24.12 19.30 11.58
CA LEU A 126 22.69 19.59 11.81
C LEU A 126 22.36 21.09 11.77
N VAL A 127 23.30 21.96 12.19
CA VAL A 127 23.13 23.42 12.11
C VAL A 127 23.17 23.91 10.65
N THR A 128 23.88 23.19 9.77
CA THR A 128 23.92 23.47 8.34
C THR A 128 22.69 22.95 7.58
N GLU A 129 21.92 22.02 8.12
CA GLU A 129 20.75 21.42 7.43
C GLU A 129 19.39 22.05 7.78
N VAL A 130 19.27 22.85 8.84
CA VAL A 130 17.97 23.40 9.30
C VAL A 130 17.82 24.90 9.06
N LEU A 131 18.88 25.61 8.68
CA LEU A 131 18.80 27.01 8.31
C LEU A 131 18.92 27.17 6.78
N PRO A 132 18.08 28.00 6.14
CA PRO A 132 18.29 28.37 4.75
C PRO A 132 19.72 28.92 4.59
N PRO A 133 20.42 28.62 3.48
CA PRO A 133 21.77 29.11 3.22
C PRO A 133 21.93 30.63 3.45
N ASP A 134 20.85 31.38 3.20
CA ASP A 134 20.79 32.84 3.33
C ASP A 134 20.84 33.34 4.79
N ALA A 135 20.40 32.52 5.77
CA ALA A 135 20.46 32.87 7.19
C ALA A 135 21.87 32.66 7.79
N MET A 136 22.66 31.74 7.21
CA MET A 136 24.05 31.50 7.63
C MET A 136 25.01 32.62 7.19
N ALA A 137 24.66 33.36 6.12
CA ALA A 137 25.44 34.51 5.68
C ALA A 137 25.31 35.74 6.61
N ALA A 138 24.28 35.78 7.46
CA ALA A 138 23.91 36.99 8.22
C ALA A 138 24.43 37.06 9.67
N ALA A 139 25.03 36.00 10.24
CA ALA A 139 25.50 36.04 11.63
C ALA A 139 26.68 35.08 11.95
N PRO A 140 27.91 35.39 11.52
CA PRO A 140 29.11 34.59 11.87
C PRO A 140 29.47 34.63 13.37
N ASP A 141 29.03 35.66 14.09
CA ASP A 141 29.50 35.99 15.44
C ASP A 141 28.84 35.21 16.59
N MET A 142 27.71 34.53 16.34
CA MET A 142 26.92 33.96 17.44
C MET A 142 27.53 32.66 17.99
N LEU A 143 28.25 31.89 17.16
CA LEU A 143 28.92 30.65 17.57
C LEU A 143 30.27 30.89 18.27
N GLN A 144 30.89 32.05 18.08
CA GLN A 144 32.16 32.40 18.74
C GLN A 144 32.01 32.79 20.22
N ARG A 145 30.77 33.01 20.71
CA ARG A 145 30.51 33.44 22.09
C ARG A 145 30.20 32.31 23.08
N VAL A 146 30.22 31.06 22.65
CA VAL A 146 30.06 29.93 23.59
C VAL A 146 31.38 29.72 24.33
N SER A 147 31.44 30.20 25.58
CA SER A 147 32.60 30.06 26.46
C SER A 147 33.04 28.59 26.59
N PRO A 148 34.34 28.27 26.42
CA PRO A 148 34.89 26.93 26.62
C PRO A 148 34.60 26.34 28.01
N ALA A 149 34.39 27.20 29.02
CA ALA A 149 34.01 26.77 30.36
C ALA A 149 32.63 26.11 30.38
N LEU A 150 31.67 26.64 29.60
CA LEU A 150 30.33 26.08 29.51
C LEU A 150 30.35 24.70 28.85
N LEU A 151 31.15 24.51 27.81
CA LEU A 151 31.31 23.21 27.15
C LEU A 151 32.00 22.17 28.05
N ARG A 152 32.87 22.60 28.98
CA ARG A 152 33.52 21.70 29.94
C ARG A 152 32.58 21.24 31.05
N ILE A 153 31.81 22.16 31.64
CA ILE A 153 30.75 21.81 32.59
C ILE A 153 29.73 20.95 31.84
N LEU A 154 29.41 21.35 30.59
CA LEU A 154 28.68 20.56 29.60
C LEU A 154 29.45 19.34 29.02
N ARG A 155 30.48 18.83 29.70
CA ARG A 155 31.11 17.54 29.40
C ARG A 155 31.20 16.60 30.62
N GLU A 156 31.10 17.15 31.83
CA GLU A 156 31.39 16.45 33.07
C GLU A 156 30.16 15.74 33.66
N PHE A 157 29.00 16.40 33.77
CA PHE A 157 27.79 15.80 34.39
C PHE A 157 27.09 14.56 33.74
N TRP A 158 26.81 14.40 32.44
CA TRP A 158 26.38 13.14 31.79
C TRP A 158 27.60 12.22 31.70
N ALA A 159 28.85 12.61 31.98
CA ALA A 159 29.96 11.64 31.99
C ALA A 159 29.74 10.83 33.26
N ASP A 160 29.33 11.53 34.32
CA ASP A 160 28.74 10.97 35.52
C ASP A 160 27.34 10.32 35.33
N ILE A 161 26.64 10.48 34.20
CA ILE A 161 25.38 9.73 33.90
C ILE A 161 25.62 8.52 33.00
N TRP A 162 26.43 8.65 31.96
CA TRP A 162 26.71 7.60 30.96
C TRP A 162 27.78 6.62 31.44
N ASN A 163 28.67 7.02 32.35
CA ASN A 163 29.61 6.11 33.00
C ASN A 163 29.07 5.55 34.33
N ARG A 164 27.77 5.72 34.64
CA ARG A 164 27.19 5.05 35.80
C ARG A 164 27.32 3.55 35.60
N ARG A 165 27.77 2.87 36.66
CA ARG A 165 27.83 1.41 36.70
C ARG A 165 26.42 0.90 36.41
N GLN A 166 26.21 0.33 35.22
CA GLN A 166 24.94 -0.27 34.86
C GLN A 166 24.70 -1.42 35.82
N ILE A 167 23.57 -1.39 36.52
CA ILE A 167 23.18 -2.48 37.39
C ILE A 167 22.85 -3.65 36.47
N SER A 168 23.46 -4.80 36.71
CA SER A 168 23.14 -6.04 36.01
C SER A 168 21.67 -6.34 36.28
N TRP A 169 20.86 -6.37 35.21
CA TRP A 169 19.44 -6.72 35.33
C TRP A 169 19.27 -8.15 35.83
N ASP A 170 20.23 -9.02 35.55
CA ASP A 170 20.24 -10.39 36.06
C ASP A 170 20.46 -10.38 37.58
N ASP A 171 21.38 -9.54 38.10
CA ASP A 171 21.59 -9.42 39.56
C ASP A 171 20.34 -8.83 40.25
N ILE A 172 19.67 -7.85 39.64
CA ILE A 172 18.40 -7.32 40.16
C ILE A 172 17.32 -8.39 40.12
N TRP A 173 17.23 -9.15 39.01
CA TRP A 173 16.19 -10.15 38.83
C TRP A 173 16.39 -11.33 39.78
N ASP A 174 17.62 -11.76 39.99
CA ASP A 174 17.98 -12.81 40.94
C ASP A 174 17.73 -12.36 42.38
N ASP A 175 18.07 -11.10 42.73
CA ASP A 175 17.75 -10.50 44.04
C ASP A 175 16.22 -10.40 44.23
N LEU A 176 15.49 -9.99 43.19
CA LEU A 176 14.03 -9.92 43.20
C LEU A 176 13.41 -11.31 43.35
N VAL A 177 13.85 -12.32 42.60
CA VAL A 177 13.33 -13.69 42.70
C VAL A 177 13.67 -14.32 44.05
N THR A 178 14.86 -14.04 44.59
CA THR A 178 15.31 -14.52 45.89
C THR A 178 14.49 -13.92 47.03
N HIS A 179 14.14 -12.63 46.95
CA HIS A 179 13.40 -11.92 48.00
C HIS A 179 11.89 -11.83 47.77
N THR A 180 11.40 -12.14 46.57
CA THR A 180 9.99 -12.32 46.24
C THR A 180 9.79 -13.66 45.52
N PRO A 181 9.87 -14.79 46.26
CA PRO A 181 9.65 -16.10 45.66
C PRO A 181 8.29 -16.13 44.96
N PRO A 182 8.21 -16.72 43.75
CA PRO A 182 6.98 -16.77 42.98
C PRO A 182 5.92 -17.48 43.81
N ARG A 183 4.91 -16.71 44.26
CA ARG A 183 3.70 -17.32 44.83
C ARG A 183 3.05 -18.12 43.71
N PRO A 184 2.80 -19.43 43.90
CA PRO A 184 2.00 -20.17 42.92
C PRO A 184 0.68 -19.43 42.77
N ALA A 185 0.35 -19.08 41.52
CA ALA A 185 -0.94 -18.47 41.24
C ALA A 185 -2.02 -19.44 41.73
N PRO A 186 -2.97 -18.99 42.56
CA PRO A 186 -4.02 -19.88 43.02
C PRO A 186 -4.81 -20.40 41.81
N ASP A 187 -5.19 -21.68 41.84
CA ASP A 187 -5.93 -22.35 40.75
C ASP A 187 -7.24 -21.63 40.41
N SER A 188 -7.76 -20.85 41.35
CA SER A 188 -8.80 -19.86 41.11
C SER A 188 -8.65 -18.70 42.08
N TRP A 189 -8.91 -17.50 41.58
CA TRP A 189 -9.07 -16.33 42.44
C TRP A 189 -10.52 -16.29 42.92
N PRO A 190 -10.79 -16.28 44.24
CA PRO A 190 -12.15 -16.08 44.71
C PRO A 190 -12.68 -14.75 44.17
N SER A 191 -13.93 -14.74 43.70
CA SER A 191 -14.58 -13.52 43.24
C SER A 191 -14.50 -12.46 44.34
N LEU A 192 -14.01 -11.27 43.98
CA LEU A 192 -13.93 -10.15 44.93
C LEU A 192 -15.34 -9.75 45.34
N THR A 193 -15.57 -9.66 46.65
CA THR A 193 -16.88 -9.21 47.13
C THR A 193 -17.02 -7.70 46.92
N PRO A 194 -18.26 -7.19 46.80
CA PRO A 194 -18.54 -5.76 46.74
C PRO A 194 -17.85 -4.96 47.88
N GLU A 195 -17.78 -5.53 49.08
CA GLU A 195 -17.15 -4.93 50.25
C GLU A 195 -15.63 -4.82 50.08
N GLN A 196 -15.01 -5.85 49.51
CA GLN A 196 -13.57 -5.86 49.22
C GLN A 196 -13.21 -4.83 48.14
N LEU A 197 -14.02 -4.74 47.07
CA LEU A 197 -13.84 -3.73 46.03
C LEU A 197 -14.00 -2.32 46.59
N ARG A 198 -15.07 -2.07 47.36
CA ARG A 198 -15.30 -0.78 48.01
C ARG A 198 -14.18 -0.40 48.97
N SER A 199 -13.66 -1.36 49.74
CA SER A 199 -12.54 -1.13 50.65
C SER A 199 -11.27 -0.76 49.88
N ALA A 200 -10.96 -1.48 48.81
CA ALA A 200 -9.79 -1.20 47.96
C ALA A 200 -9.88 0.18 47.28
N THR A 201 -11.07 0.57 46.82
CA THR A 201 -11.32 1.91 46.27
C THR A 201 -11.14 3.02 47.31
N LYS A 202 -11.57 2.80 48.56
CA LYS A 202 -11.30 3.76 49.64
C LYS A 202 -9.81 3.92 49.92
N CYS A 203 -9.06 2.82 49.90
CA CYS A 203 -7.61 2.80 50.13
C CYS A 203 -6.79 3.43 48.99
N SER A 204 -7.38 3.63 47.81
CA SER A 204 -6.72 4.22 46.63
C SER A 204 -7.07 5.69 46.41
N ARG A 205 -7.78 6.36 47.32
CA ARG A 205 -8.00 7.81 47.24
C ARG A 205 -6.67 8.57 47.20
N GLY A 206 -6.56 9.52 46.28
CA GLY A 206 -5.35 10.28 45.98
C GLY A 206 -4.39 9.60 45.00
N SER A 207 -4.65 8.35 44.58
CA SER A 207 -3.84 7.70 43.54
C SER A 207 -4.23 8.17 42.14
N ALA A 208 -3.35 7.91 41.16
CA ALA A 208 -3.67 8.15 39.75
C ALA A 208 -4.91 7.33 39.31
N PRO A 209 -5.65 7.79 38.28
CA PRO A 209 -6.78 7.03 37.74
C PRO A 209 -6.37 5.62 37.28
N GLY A 210 -7.29 4.67 37.43
CA GLY A 210 -7.10 3.29 36.98
C GLY A 210 -6.97 3.17 35.47
N LEU A 211 -6.70 1.95 34.98
CA LEU A 211 -6.64 1.65 33.53
C LEU A 211 -7.98 1.90 32.82
N ASP A 212 -9.07 1.89 33.58
CA ASP A 212 -10.42 2.25 33.17
C ASP A 212 -10.67 3.77 33.13
N GLY A 213 -9.70 4.57 33.58
CA GLY A 213 -9.76 6.03 33.63
C GLY A 213 -10.51 6.60 34.83
N TRP A 214 -11.03 5.75 35.72
CA TRP A 214 -11.77 6.19 36.89
C TRP A 214 -10.83 6.52 38.05
N ARG A 215 -11.14 7.59 38.78
CA ARG A 215 -10.46 7.93 40.02
C ARG A 215 -11.13 7.27 41.20
N ALA A 216 -10.36 6.97 42.24
CA ALA A 216 -10.88 6.43 43.48
C ALA A 216 -11.92 7.35 44.14
N GLU A 217 -11.80 8.67 43.98
CA GLU A 217 -12.80 9.63 44.45
C GLU A 217 -14.14 9.45 43.72
N GLU A 218 -14.11 9.23 42.41
CA GLU A 218 -15.31 9.04 41.56
C GLU A 218 -15.99 7.70 41.86
N LEU A 219 -15.20 6.62 41.96
CA LEU A 219 -15.71 5.31 42.33
C LEU A 219 -16.25 5.29 43.76
N SER A 220 -15.69 6.09 44.67
CA SER A 220 -16.21 6.17 46.04
C SER A 220 -17.59 6.83 46.16
N LEU A 221 -18.12 7.40 45.07
CA LEU A 221 -19.49 7.90 44.99
C LEU A 221 -20.51 6.82 44.60
N PHE A 222 -20.06 5.61 44.26
CA PHE A 222 -20.94 4.51 43.87
C PHE A 222 -21.77 4.05 45.06
N SER A 223 -23.07 3.87 44.83
CA SER A 223 -24.00 3.35 45.84
C SER A 223 -23.73 1.87 46.12
N ASP A 224 -24.29 1.38 47.23
CA ASP A 224 -24.12 -0.01 47.65
C ASP A 224 -24.65 -1.01 46.60
N GLU A 225 -25.73 -0.65 45.91
CA GLU A 225 -26.29 -1.40 44.78
C GLU A 225 -25.32 -1.42 43.59
N MET A 226 -24.66 -0.31 43.27
CA MET A 226 -23.66 -0.27 42.18
C MET A 226 -22.44 -1.13 42.46
N TRP A 227 -22.03 -1.29 43.72
CA TRP A 227 -20.95 -2.19 44.10
C TRP A 227 -21.37 -3.67 44.03
N GLN A 228 -22.63 -3.97 44.31
CA GLN A 228 -23.21 -5.30 44.13
C GLN A 228 -23.29 -5.68 42.65
N ASP A 229 -23.61 -4.72 41.77
CA ASP A 229 -23.60 -4.89 40.32
C ASP A 229 -22.19 -4.91 39.71
N ALA A 230 -21.20 -4.31 40.37
CA ALA A 230 -19.80 -4.28 39.94
C ALA A 230 -19.06 -5.62 40.13
N GLY A 231 -19.67 -6.60 40.80
CA GLY A 231 -19.26 -8.01 40.70
C GLY A 231 -19.53 -8.50 39.29
N CYS A 232 -18.64 -8.16 38.34
CA CYS A 232 -18.83 -8.28 36.89
C CYS A 232 -19.69 -9.50 36.50
N PRO A 233 -20.96 -9.29 36.12
CA PRO A 233 -21.75 -10.33 35.51
C PRO A 233 -20.98 -10.83 34.28
N PRO A 234 -20.98 -12.13 33.94
CA PRO A 234 -20.30 -12.66 32.76
C PRO A 234 -20.67 -11.93 31.45
N GLU A 235 -21.81 -11.22 31.44
CA GLU A 235 -22.31 -10.36 30.38
C GLU A 235 -21.48 -9.07 30.16
N THR A 236 -20.72 -8.61 31.16
CA THR A 236 -19.81 -7.45 31.08
C THR A 236 -18.41 -7.80 30.56
N VAL A 237 -18.11 -9.09 30.38
CA VAL A 237 -16.88 -9.53 29.69
C VAL A 237 -17.03 -9.21 28.20
N SER A 238 -16.59 -8.02 27.82
CA SER A 238 -16.54 -7.63 26.41
C SER A 238 -15.72 -8.66 25.64
N THR A 239 -16.36 -9.36 24.70
CA THR A 239 -15.72 -10.29 23.75
C THR A 239 -14.67 -9.63 22.85
N SER A 240 -14.47 -8.31 22.98
CA SER A 240 -13.42 -7.57 22.30
C SER A 240 -12.74 -6.51 23.17
N ILE A 241 -11.42 -6.47 23.10
CA ILE A 241 -10.61 -5.40 23.70
C ILE A 241 -10.35 -4.35 22.62
N THR A 242 -10.43 -3.05 22.93
CA THR A 242 -10.02 -2.00 21.99
C THR A 242 -8.80 -1.25 22.52
N LEU A 243 -7.66 -1.35 21.85
CA LEU A 243 -6.44 -0.60 22.19
C LEU A 243 -6.09 0.34 21.03
N LEU A 244 -5.96 1.64 21.33
CA LEU A 244 -5.61 2.67 20.33
C LEU A 244 -6.51 2.65 19.08
N GLY A 245 -7.78 2.24 19.26
CA GLY A 245 -8.75 2.11 18.18
C GLY A 245 -8.58 0.88 17.28
N PHE A 246 -7.63 -0.03 17.58
CA PHE A 246 -7.60 -1.39 17.07
C PHE A 246 -8.44 -2.28 17.97
N GLN A 247 -9.31 -3.08 17.38
CA GLN A 247 -10.21 -3.93 18.14
C GLN A 247 -9.78 -5.39 18.03
N PHE A 248 -9.36 -5.92 19.16
CA PHE A 248 -8.89 -7.27 19.38
C PHE A 248 -10.11 -8.13 19.69
N MET A 249 -10.22 -9.27 19.03
CA MET A 249 -11.12 -10.35 19.40
C MET A 249 -10.26 -11.60 19.53
N GLY A 250 -10.66 -12.52 20.40
CA GLY A 250 -9.99 -13.82 20.54
C GLY A 250 -9.96 -14.64 19.25
N VAL A 251 -9.61 -15.92 19.38
CA VAL A 251 -9.19 -16.90 18.33
C VAL A 251 -10.10 -17.02 17.08
N THR A 252 -11.29 -16.42 17.05
CA THR A 252 -12.24 -16.44 15.93
C THR A 252 -12.03 -15.33 14.90
N GLN A 253 -12.16 -15.65 13.60
CA GLN A 253 -12.19 -14.64 12.53
C GLN A 253 -13.32 -13.63 12.76
N ARG A 254 -12.97 -12.35 12.75
CA ARG A 254 -13.85 -11.24 13.11
C ARG A 254 -14.68 -10.74 11.90
N LYS A 255 -15.99 -10.52 12.11
CA LYS A 255 -16.80 -9.63 11.27
C LYS A 255 -16.43 -8.16 11.56
N ALA A 256 -16.51 -7.26 10.59
CA ALA A 256 -16.29 -5.83 10.86
C ALA A 256 -17.20 -5.39 12.01
N LYS A 257 -16.64 -4.75 13.05
CA LYS A 257 -17.44 -4.05 14.06
C LYS A 257 -17.60 -2.59 13.65
N ASP A 258 -18.60 -1.95 14.23
CA ASP A 258 -19.09 -0.62 13.88
C ASP A 258 -17.98 0.42 13.68
N ARG A 259 -16.91 0.41 14.47
CA ARG A 259 -15.83 1.41 14.36
C ARG A 259 -15.06 1.38 13.03
N GLU A 260 -14.79 0.21 12.45
CA GLU A 260 -14.11 0.12 11.14
C GLU A 260 -15.02 0.65 10.02
N LEU A 261 -16.30 0.27 10.09
CA LEU A 261 -17.33 0.70 9.13
C LEU A 261 -17.63 2.20 9.27
N THR A 262 -17.65 2.73 10.48
CA THR A 262 -17.77 4.16 10.75
C THR A 262 -16.59 4.91 10.15
N ARG A 263 -15.35 4.47 10.37
CA ARG A 263 -14.17 5.12 9.74
C ARG A 263 -14.22 5.07 8.22
N LEU A 264 -14.66 3.97 7.64
CA LEU A 264 -14.84 3.84 6.20
C LEU A 264 -15.90 4.84 5.68
N THR A 265 -17.02 4.95 6.40
CA THR A 265 -18.10 5.90 6.09
C THR A 265 -17.62 7.35 6.20
N GLU A 266 -16.90 7.67 7.26
CA GLU A 266 -16.30 9.00 7.45
C GLU A 266 -15.24 9.30 6.38
N ALA A 267 -14.44 8.31 5.96
CA ALA A 267 -13.47 8.49 4.89
C ALA A 267 -14.16 8.75 3.54
N LYS A 268 -15.29 8.08 3.26
CA LYS A 268 -16.14 8.38 2.10
C LYS A 268 -16.70 9.80 2.16
N GLU A 269 -17.11 10.24 3.35
CA GLU A 269 -17.58 11.61 3.56
C GLU A 269 -16.46 12.64 3.37
N VAL A 270 -15.23 12.33 3.80
CA VAL A 270 -14.04 13.14 3.51
C VAL A 270 -13.81 13.24 1.99
N LEU A 271 -13.94 12.14 1.24
CA LEU A 271 -13.81 12.17 -0.22
C LEU A 271 -14.88 13.05 -0.86
N ARG A 272 -16.14 12.97 -0.39
CA ARG A 272 -17.24 13.82 -0.84
C ARG A 272 -16.94 15.30 -0.56
N LYS A 273 -16.50 15.64 0.65
CA LYS A 273 -16.10 17.00 1.03
C LYS A 273 -14.92 17.51 0.19
N CYS A 274 -13.91 16.67 -0.05
CA CYS A 274 -12.77 17.03 -0.89
C CYS A 274 -13.16 17.37 -2.32
N ARG A 275 -14.21 16.72 -2.87
CA ARG A 275 -14.74 17.02 -4.20
C ARG A 275 -15.32 18.43 -4.28
N CYS A 276 -15.96 18.87 -3.19
CA CYS A 276 -16.58 20.20 -3.07
C CYS A 276 -15.59 21.33 -2.75
N LEU A 277 -14.34 21.03 -2.41
CA LEU A 277 -13.33 22.08 -2.13
C LEU A 277 -13.11 22.96 -3.36
N PRO A 278 -12.89 24.29 -3.21
CA PRO A 278 -12.53 25.14 -4.33
C PRO A 278 -11.10 24.85 -4.84
N GLY A 279 -10.84 25.17 -6.11
CA GLY A 279 -9.51 25.06 -6.73
C GLY A 279 -9.33 23.87 -7.68
N SER A 280 -8.09 23.68 -8.13
CA SER A 280 -7.73 22.70 -9.17
C SER A 280 -7.96 21.25 -8.72
N LYS A 281 -8.25 20.36 -9.68
CA LYS A 281 -8.42 18.91 -9.43
C LYS A 281 -7.21 18.32 -8.71
N THR A 282 -6.00 18.74 -9.08
CA THR A 282 -4.73 18.31 -8.47
C THR A 282 -4.66 18.64 -6.98
N ARG A 283 -5.12 19.83 -6.58
CA ARG A 283 -5.16 20.23 -5.16
C ARG A 283 -6.15 19.39 -4.38
N LYS A 284 -7.38 19.21 -4.89
CA LYS A 284 -8.40 18.37 -4.25
C LYS A 284 -7.91 16.93 -4.09
N ALA A 285 -7.27 16.39 -5.13
CA ALA A 285 -6.64 15.08 -5.16
C ALA A 285 -5.49 14.94 -4.14
N ALA A 286 -4.69 15.98 -3.93
CA ALA A 286 -3.61 15.95 -2.93
C ALA A 286 -4.18 15.90 -1.50
N VAL A 287 -5.16 16.74 -1.18
CA VAL A 287 -5.82 16.75 0.14
C VAL A 287 -6.48 15.40 0.43
N ALA A 288 -7.24 14.86 -0.52
CA ALA A 288 -7.92 13.59 -0.35
C ALA A 288 -6.97 12.42 -0.11
N ARG A 289 -5.82 12.38 -0.82
CA ARG A 289 -4.79 11.33 -0.65
C ARG A 289 -4.18 11.33 0.75
N VAL A 290 -4.13 12.47 1.43
CA VAL A 290 -3.61 12.57 2.79
C VAL A 290 -4.69 12.20 3.81
N CYS A 291 -5.90 12.72 3.64
CA CYS A 291 -6.94 12.62 4.68
C CYS A 291 -7.73 11.31 4.63
N ALA A 292 -8.17 10.87 3.44
CA ALA A 292 -9.11 9.75 3.34
C ALA A 292 -8.43 8.39 3.59
N PRO A 293 -7.28 8.06 2.97
CA PRO A 293 -6.56 6.82 3.27
C PRO A 293 -6.14 6.69 4.73
N ALA A 294 -5.67 7.77 5.36
CA ALA A 294 -5.26 7.75 6.77
C ALA A 294 -6.41 7.37 7.70
N LYS A 295 -7.63 7.82 7.39
CA LYS A 295 -8.83 7.46 8.14
C LYS A 295 -9.34 6.05 7.80
N ALA A 296 -9.42 5.73 6.51
CA ALA A 296 -9.98 4.47 6.04
C ALA A 296 -9.10 3.27 6.39
N SER A 297 -7.77 3.40 6.38
CA SER A 297 -6.84 2.28 6.59
C SER A 297 -6.61 1.92 8.08
N TRP A 298 -7.14 2.70 9.03
CA TRP A 298 -6.89 2.47 10.44
C TRP A 298 -7.78 1.38 11.04
N GLY A 299 -7.16 0.32 11.55
CA GLY A 299 -7.83 -0.76 12.29
C GLY A 299 -7.72 -2.16 11.68
N TRP A 300 -7.36 -2.27 10.39
CA TRP A 300 -7.36 -3.52 9.62
C TRP A 300 -6.22 -4.50 9.93
N LEU A 301 -5.62 -4.44 11.13
CA LEU A 301 -4.49 -5.30 11.51
C LEU A 301 -4.94 -6.75 11.74
N PHE A 302 -6.06 -6.93 12.45
CA PHE A 302 -6.56 -8.22 12.91
C PHE A 302 -7.62 -8.85 11.97
N ARG A 303 -7.99 -8.12 10.91
CA ARG A 303 -8.98 -8.52 9.90
C ARG A 303 -8.62 -7.86 8.59
N ARG A 304 -8.61 -8.63 7.50
CA ARG A 304 -8.51 -8.05 6.15
C ARG A 304 -9.84 -7.38 5.75
N PRO A 305 -9.79 -6.20 5.13
CA PRO A 305 -10.97 -5.62 4.49
C PRO A 305 -11.52 -6.58 3.44
N THR A 306 -12.84 -6.67 3.35
CA THR A 306 -13.54 -7.42 2.31
C THR A 306 -13.41 -6.72 0.95
N HIS A 307 -13.64 -7.47 -0.13
CA HIS A 307 -13.68 -6.89 -1.47
C HIS A 307 -14.74 -5.77 -1.59
N ALA A 308 -15.91 -5.94 -0.97
CA ALA A 308 -16.97 -4.94 -0.98
C ALA A 308 -16.55 -3.62 -0.29
N GLU A 309 -15.90 -3.70 0.88
CA GLU A 309 -15.40 -2.52 1.61
C GLU A 309 -14.31 -1.80 0.83
N SER A 310 -13.33 -2.55 0.31
CA SER A 310 -12.24 -2.02 -0.51
C SER A 310 -12.76 -1.36 -1.79
N ASN A 311 -13.69 -2.02 -2.49
CA ASN A 311 -14.30 -1.48 -3.70
C ASN A 311 -15.12 -0.21 -3.39
N ALA A 312 -15.92 -0.21 -2.32
CA ALA A 312 -16.71 0.97 -1.94
C ALA A 312 -15.82 2.20 -1.65
N PHE A 313 -14.67 1.99 -1.02
CA PHE A 313 -13.68 3.06 -0.83
C PHE A 313 -13.07 3.52 -2.14
N PHE A 314 -12.64 2.57 -2.98
CA PHE A 314 -12.02 2.86 -4.28
C PHE A 314 -12.97 3.61 -5.23
N GLN A 315 -14.26 3.27 -5.27
CA GLN A 315 -15.25 3.99 -6.08
C GLN A 315 -15.42 5.44 -5.63
N GLY A 316 -15.34 5.72 -4.32
CA GLY A 316 -15.33 7.09 -3.80
C GLY A 316 -14.15 7.90 -4.32
N ALA A 317 -12.95 7.28 -4.37
CA ALA A 317 -11.77 7.90 -4.95
C ALA A 317 -11.93 8.12 -6.47
N LYS A 318 -12.42 7.11 -7.19
CA LYS A 318 -12.69 7.18 -8.64
C LYS A 318 -13.60 8.35 -8.99
N ALA A 319 -14.68 8.56 -8.21
CA ALA A 319 -15.61 9.67 -8.38
C ALA A 319 -14.98 11.04 -8.09
N LEU A 320 -14.16 11.16 -7.05
CA LEU A 320 -13.44 12.40 -6.72
C LEU A 320 -12.47 12.79 -7.85
N HIS A 321 -11.66 11.83 -8.30
CA HIS A 321 -10.60 12.09 -9.27
C HIS A 321 -11.10 12.17 -10.71
N GLN A 322 -12.34 11.75 -10.96
CA GLN A 322 -12.92 11.63 -12.31
C GLN A 322 -12.03 10.76 -13.22
N TRP A 323 -11.52 9.66 -12.66
CA TRP A 323 -10.72 8.72 -13.46
C TRP A 323 -11.58 8.07 -14.55
N PRO A 324 -10.96 7.66 -15.67
CA PRO A 324 -11.71 7.08 -16.79
C PRO A 324 -12.55 5.88 -16.33
N LYS A 325 -13.84 5.88 -16.71
CA LYS A 325 -14.79 4.87 -16.24
C LYS A 325 -14.41 3.46 -16.67
N GLN A 326 -13.90 3.32 -17.91
CA GLN A 326 -13.61 2.04 -18.56
C GLN A 326 -12.17 1.53 -18.37
N SER A 327 -11.40 2.15 -17.47
CA SER A 327 -10.06 1.67 -17.13
C SER A 327 -10.11 0.27 -16.54
N ALA A 328 -9.13 -0.56 -16.92
CA ALA A 328 -8.77 -1.73 -16.13
C ALA A 328 -8.35 -1.26 -14.73
N VAL A 329 -9.13 -1.65 -13.71
CA VAL A 329 -8.93 -1.20 -12.32
C VAL A 329 -7.52 -1.51 -11.80
N PRO A 330 -6.95 -2.72 -12.03
CA PRO A 330 -5.60 -3.01 -11.56
C PRO A 330 -4.54 -2.10 -12.18
N LEU A 331 -4.62 -1.83 -13.49
CA LEU A 331 -3.74 -0.86 -14.15
C LEU A 331 -3.92 0.54 -13.57
N LEU A 332 -5.16 1.01 -13.42
CA LEU A 332 -5.45 2.31 -12.82
C LEU A 332 -4.86 2.44 -11.41
N GLN A 333 -4.89 1.38 -10.61
CA GLN A 333 -4.26 1.34 -9.29
C GLN A 333 -2.74 1.53 -9.39
N ILE A 334 -2.04 0.87 -10.32
CA ILE A 334 -0.59 1.07 -10.51
C ILE A 334 -0.23 2.56 -10.68
N PHE A 335 -1.02 3.31 -11.47
CA PHE A 335 -0.78 4.73 -11.73
C PHE A 335 -1.22 5.66 -10.59
N THR A 336 -2.36 5.37 -9.97
CA THR A 336 -2.95 6.21 -8.92
C THR A 336 -2.31 5.97 -7.55
N GLY A 337 -1.66 4.83 -7.40
CA GLY A 337 -0.89 4.41 -6.24
C GLY A 337 -1.70 3.60 -5.23
N HIS A 338 -0.95 2.92 -4.36
CA HIS A 338 -1.44 1.97 -3.36
C HIS A 338 -2.29 2.57 -2.23
N TRP A 339 -2.41 3.90 -2.15
CA TRP A 339 -3.15 4.60 -1.09
C TRP A 339 -4.63 4.22 -1.00
N TRP A 340 -5.19 3.73 -2.10
CA TRP A 340 -6.59 3.36 -2.24
C TRP A 340 -6.86 1.87 -2.01
N ASP A 341 -5.80 1.10 -1.70
CA ASP A 341 -5.88 -0.34 -1.43
C ASP A 341 -5.79 -0.59 0.08
N LEU A 342 -6.94 -0.82 0.70
CA LEU A 342 -7.04 -1.07 2.15
C LEU A 342 -6.35 -2.38 2.54
N GLY A 343 -6.40 -3.40 1.69
CA GLY A 343 -5.77 -4.69 1.93
C GLY A 343 -4.25 -4.58 1.93
N PHE A 344 -3.70 -3.80 1.01
CA PHE A 344 -2.28 -3.46 1.00
C PHE A 344 -1.86 -2.63 2.22
N ALA A 345 -2.65 -1.60 2.57
CA ALA A 345 -2.36 -0.75 3.72
C ALA A 345 -2.32 -1.55 5.04
N ALA A 346 -3.22 -2.53 5.20
CA ALA A 346 -3.21 -3.46 6.31
C ALA A 346 -1.90 -4.26 6.38
N THR A 347 -1.51 -4.89 5.26
CA THR A 347 -0.29 -5.71 5.18
C THR A 347 0.97 -4.90 5.50
N VAL A 348 1.13 -3.71 4.89
CA VAL A 348 2.28 -2.83 5.14
C VAL A 348 2.29 -2.33 6.58
N THR A 349 1.14 -2.02 7.17
CA THR A 349 1.08 -1.58 8.57
C THR A 349 1.58 -2.68 9.51
N THR A 350 1.15 -3.93 9.31
CA THR A 350 1.64 -5.05 10.10
C THR A 350 3.14 -5.24 9.95
N LEU A 351 3.66 -5.21 8.71
CA LEU A 351 5.09 -5.30 8.45
C LEU A 351 5.86 -4.21 9.20
N ARG A 352 5.42 -2.94 9.12
CA ARG A 352 6.09 -1.82 9.77
C ARG A 352 6.10 -1.93 11.29
N VAL A 353 5.04 -2.44 11.89
CA VAL A 353 4.97 -2.69 13.34
C VAL A 353 5.98 -3.76 13.73
N LEU A 354 6.01 -4.87 12.99
CA LEU A 354 6.92 -5.98 13.22
C LEU A 354 8.39 -5.58 13.08
N THR A 355 8.75 -4.92 11.98
CA THR A 355 10.14 -4.51 11.73
C THR A 355 10.62 -3.53 12.78
N ARG A 356 9.76 -2.61 13.24
CA ARG A 356 10.09 -1.69 14.35
C ARG A 356 10.24 -2.42 15.67
N TYR A 357 9.37 -3.37 15.96
CA TYR A 357 9.44 -4.15 17.20
C TYR A 357 10.75 -4.94 17.27
N VAL A 358 11.08 -5.70 16.23
CA VAL A 358 12.32 -6.50 16.18
C VAL A 358 13.55 -5.60 16.21
N HIS A 359 13.54 -4.49 15.46
CA HIS A 359 14.65 -3.56 15.47
C HIS A 359 14.87 -2.87 16.83
N LYS A 360 13.79 -2.54 17.56
CA LYS A 360 13.89 -1.89 18.87
C LYS A 360 14.30 -2.87 19.98
N THR A 361 13.72 -4.07 19.97
CA THR A 361 13.89 -5.04 21.06
C THR A 361 15.06 -5.99 20.84
N GLN A 362 15.53 -6.13 19.59
CA GLN A 362 16.51 -7.13 19.18
C GLN A 362 16.09 -8.58 19.53
N MET A 363 14.81 -8.79 19.82
CA MET A 363 14.29 -10.10 20.18
C MET A 363 13.98 -10.93 18.94
N GLN A 364 14.32 -12.21 19.01
CA GLN A 364 13.85 -13.22 18.06
C GLN A 364 12.33 -13.34 18.16
N LEU A 365 11.64 -13.25 17.02
CA LEU A 365 10.20 -13.48 16.98
C LEU A 365 9.91 -14.96 17.18
N GLN A 366 8.96 -15.27 18.06
CA GLN A 366 8.47 -16.64 18.19
C GLN A 366 7.86 -17.12 16.87
N ASN A 367 7.97 -18.42 16.59
CA ASN A 367 7.32 -19.02 15.43
C ASN A 367 5.82 -18.70 15.43
N TRP A 368 5.27 -18.42 14.24
CA TRP A 368 3.85 -18.18 14.13
C TRP A 368 3.06 -19.42 14.58
N PRO A 369 1.86 -19.24 15.18
CA PRO A 369 0.99 -20.37 15.44
C PRO A 369 0.62 -21.08 14.13
N PRO A 370 0.47 -22.41 14.13
CA PRO A 370 0.15 -23.18 12.92
C PRO A 370 -1.18 -22.72 12.31
N LYS A 371 -2.15 -22.35 13.16
CA LYS A 371 -3.44 -21.82 12.74
C LYS A 371 -3.34 -20.37 12.26
N MET A 372 -3.82 -20.10 11.05
CA MET A 372 -3.99 -18.73 10.54
C MET A 372 -5.17 -18.03 11.23
N SER A 373 -4.91 -17.31 12.32
CA SER A 373 -5.94 -16.58 13.06
C SER A 373 -5.48 -15.18 13.49
N GLY A 374 -6.43 -14.26 13.65
CA GLY A 374 -6.15 -12.89 14.06
C GLY A 374 -5.22 -12.14 13.11
N TRP A 375 -4.29 -11.36 13.66
CA TRP A 375 -3.35 -10.56 12.87
C TRP A 375 -2.32 -11.40 12.11
N THR A 376 -1.95 -12.57 12.63
CA THR A 376 -0.99 -13.48 11.99
C THR A 376 -1.54 -14.00 10.68
N GLY A 377 -2.80 -14.49 10.70
CA GLY A 377 -3.51 -14.93 9.51
C GLY A 377 -3.76 -13.79 8.52
N SER A 378 -4.13 -12.60 9.01
CA SER A 378 -4.32 -11.41 8.16
C SER A 378 -3.06 -11.03 7.39
N PHE A 379 -1.91 -11.08 8.06
CA PHE A 379 -0.61 -10.75 7.46
C PHE A 379 -0.12 -11.84 6.51
N ARG A 380 -0.16 -13.11 6.91
CA ARG A 380 0.22 -14.24 6.04
C ARG A 380 -0.59 -14.25 4.75
N LYS A 381 -1.92 -14.09 4.85
CA LYS A 381 -2.80 -13.94 3.68
C LYS A 381 -2.45 -12.71 2.85
N GLY A 382 -2.15 -11.59 3.49
CA GLY A 382 -1.72 -10.37 2.80
C GLY A 382 -0.40 -10.52 2.04
N MET A 383 0.55 -11.29 2.56
CA MET A 383 1.80 -11.61 1.86
C MET A 383 1.54 -12.55 0.67
N GLN A 384 0.70 -13.57 0.86
CA GLN A 384 0.29 -14.49 -0.21
C GLN A 384 -0.42 -13.77 -1.36
N GLU A 385 -1.36 -12.86 -1.04
CA GLU A 385 -2.05 -12.03 -2.04
C GLU A 385 -1.08 -11.13 -2.83
N LEU A 386 0.10 -10.82 -2.29
CA LEU A 386 1.16 -10.06 -2.98
C LEU A 386 2.12 -10.97 -3.76
N GLY A 387 1.85 -12.26 -3.87
CA GLY A 387 2.69 -13.23 -4.59
C GLY A 387 3.88 -13.78 -3.78
N PHE A 388 3.95 -13.49 -2.48
CA PHE A 388 4.98 -14.09 -1.63
C PHE A 388 4.61 -15.50 -1.17
N ALA A 389 5.52 -16.44 -1.33
CA ALA A 389 5.45 -17.76 -0.74
C ALA A 389 6.08 -17.77 0.66
N GLU A 390 5.44 -18.45 1.61
CA GLU A 390 5.97 -18.63 2.96
C GLU A 390 7.02 -19.75 2.95
N ALA A 391 8.30 -19.38 3.11
CA ALA A 391 9.41 -20.34 3.14
C ALA A 391 9.76 -20.80 4.56
N GLY A 392 9.26 -20.09 5.58
CA GLY A 392 9.41 -20.43 6.99
C GLY A 392 8.84 -19.32 7.88
N SER A 393 8.95 -19.50 9.20
CA SER A 393 8.55 -18.45 10.14
C SER A 393 9.25 -17.14 9.82
N TRP A 394 8.45 -16.10 9.58
CA TRP A 394 8.93 -14.75 9.30
C TRP A 394 9.81 -14.62 8.05
N THR A 395 9.74 -15.60 7.15
CA THR A 395 10.54 -15.68 5.92
C THR A 395 9.65 -15.87 4.70
N TRP A 396 9.74 -14.95 3.75
CA TRP A 396 8.93 -14.94 2.54
C TRP A 396 9.78 -14.78 1.29
N THR A 397 9.51 -15.61 0.28
CA THR A 397 10.18 -15.56 -1.02
C THR A 397 9.22 -15.08 -2.10
N HIS A 398 9.72 -14.38 -3.10
CA HIS A 398 8.93 -13.91 -4.24
C HIS A 398 9.71 -14.17 -5.54
N PRO A 399 9.07 -14.60 -6.63
CA PRO A 399 9.79 -15.00 -7.85
C PRO A 399 10.67 -13.89 -8.46
N MET A 400 10.22 -12.64 -8.35
CA MET A 400 10.88 -11.48 -8.95
C MET A 400 11.56 -10.54 -7.94
N LEU A 401 11.48 -10.82 -6.63
CA LEU A 401 11.95 -9.88 -5.60
C LEU A 401 12.75 -10.62 -4.53
N GLU A 402 13.62 -9.89 -3.84
CA GLU A 402 14.45 -10.43 -2.77
C GLU A 402 13.62 -10.96 -1.59
N THR A 403 14.10 -12.06 -1.01
CA THR A 403 13.53 -12.68 0.19
C THR A 403 13.39 -11.67 1.33
N ILE A 404 12.22 -11.66 1.98
CA ILE A 404 11.96 -10.87 3.17
C ILE A 404 12.13 -11.76 4.40
N GLN A 405 13.04 -11.38 5.30
CA GLN A 405 13.26 -12.04 6.59
C GLN A 405 13.11 -11.02 7.71
N ILE A 406 12.19 -11.25 8.64
CA ILE A 406 12.00 -10.39 9.82
C ILE A 406 12.63 -11.05 11.04
N GLN A 407 13.94 -10.96 11.15
CA GLN A 407 14.73 -11.44 12.29
C GLN A 407 15.80 -10.39 12.67
N PRO A 408 16.24 -10.32 13.94
CA PRO A 408 17.21 -9.32 14.38
C PRO A 408 18.48 -9.28 13.53
N THR A 409 19.00 -10.45 13.15
CA THR A 409 20.27 -10.61 12.42
C THR A 409 20.17 -10.32 10.92
N THR A 410 18.97 -10.36 10.34
CA THR A 410 18.74 -10.28 8.88
C THR A 410 18.06 -8.99 8.46
N LEU A 411 17.59 -8.17 9.40
CA LEU A 411 16.90 -6.93 9.08
C LEU A 411 17.90 -5.91 8.52
N PRO A 412 17.64 -5.34 7.33
CA PRO A 412 18.52 -4.33 6.75
C PRO A 412 18.48 -3.03 7.56
N GLU A 413 19.48 -2.18 7.37
CA GLU A 413 19.42 -0.81 7.85
C GLU A 413 18.18 -0.12 7.27
N LYS A 414 17.47 0.67 8.09
CA LYS A 414 16.18 1.28 7.72
C LYS A 414 15.16 0.24 7.19
N ALA A 415 15.14 -0.97 7.76
CA ALA A 415 14.28 -2.09 7.32
C ALA A 415 12.82 -1.72 7.05
N THR A 416 12.24 -0.84 7.87
CA THR A 416 10.87 -0.37 7.69
C THR A 416 10.67 0.26 6.32
N GLU A 417 11.61 1.08 5.85
CA GLU A 417 11.55 1.76 4.56
C GLU A 417 11.83 0.79 3.41
N VAL A 418 12.94 0.04 3.50
CA VAL A 418 13.37 -0.92 2.46
C VAL A 418 12.30 -1.98 2.21
N LEU A 419 11.79 -2.62 3.25
CA LEU A 419 10.79 -3.68 3.10
C LEU A 419 9.42 -3.11 2.68
N SER A 420 9.05 -1.90 3.12
CA SER A 420 7.84 -1.23 2.62
C SER A 420 7.95 -0.83 1.14
N HIS A 421 9.16 -0.50 0.66
CA HIS A 421 9.42 -0.32 -0.77
C HIS A 421 9.23 -1.63 -1.52
N ARG A 422 9.81 -2.73 -1.02
CA ARG A 422 9.69 -4.06 -1.63
C ARG A 422 8.24 -4.55 -1.71
N LEU A 423 7.45 -4.35 -0.65
CA LEU A 423 6.01 -4.65 -0.68
C LEU A 423 5.26 -3.83 -1.74
N ARG A 424 5.63 -2.55 -1.93
CA ARG A 424 5.02 -1.72 -2.98
C ARG A 424 5.38 -2.21 -4.38
N ASP A 425 6.56 -2.78 -4.58
CA ASP A 425 6.94 -3.38 -5.86
C ASP A 425 6.18 -4.68 -6.11
N ALA A 426 6.09 -5.56 -5.10
CA ALA A 426 5.26 -6.77 -5.16
C ALA A 426 3.80 -6.46 -5.47
N TRP A 427 3.26 -5.41 -4.83
CA TRP A 427 1.91 -4.94 -5.10
C TRP A 427 1.70 -4.51 -6.56
N ARG A 428 2.68 -3.84 -7.18
CA ARG A 428 2.58 -3.45 -8.59
C ARG A 428 2.62 -4.66 -9.53
N ILE A 429 3.49 -5.62 -9.23
CA ILE A 429 3.59 -6.88 -9.98
C ILE A 429 2.24 -7.59 -9.91
N ARG A 430 1.70 -7.75 -8.70
CA ARG A 430 0.38 -8.36 -8.51
C ARG A 430 -0.73 -7.60 -9.25
N LYS A 431 -0.74 -6.28 -9.24
CA LYS A 431 -1.75 -5.49 -10.00
C LYS A 431 -1.61 -5.66 -11.51
N TYR A 432 -0.42 -5.92 -12.02
CA TYR A 432 -0.25 -6.24 -13.43
C TYR A 432 -0.76 -7.65 -13.74
N GLU A 433 -0.45 -8.64 -12.89
CA GLU A 433 -0.99 -10.00 -13.01
C GLU A 433 -2.53 -10.02 -12.93
N GLU A 434 -3.11 -9.32 -11.95
CA GLU A 434 -4.57 -9.14 -11.83
C GLU A 434 -5.18 -8.53 -13.10
N PHE A 435 -4.44 -7.69 -13.84
CA PHE A 435 -4.89 -7.18 -15.13
C PHE A 435 -4.92 -8.27 -16.21
N LEU A 436 -3.90 -9.12 -16.27
CA LEU A 436 -3.84 -10.26 -17.20
C LEU A 436 -4.89 -11.34 -16.90
N GLU A 437 -5.37 -11.41 -15.66
CA GLU A 437 -6.46 -12.31 -15.25
C GLU A 437 -7.85 -11.79 -15.66
N LEU A 438 -7.98 -10.56 -16.16
CA LEU A 438 -9.29 -9.99 -16.53
C LEU A 438 -9.82 -10.56 -17.85
N ASP A 439 -11.13 -10.77 -17.92
CA ASP A 439 -11.85 -11.03 -19.17
C ASP A 439 -12.06 -9.72 -19.96
N ARG A 440 -10.96 -9.23 -20.55
CA ARG A 440 -10.92 -8.01 -21.36
C ARG A 440 -10.06 -8.22 -22.59
N ARG A 441 -10.45 -7.61 -23.72
CA ARG A 441 -9.63 -7.62 -24.96
C ARG A 441 -8.19 -7.17 -24.72
N ASP A 442 -7.99 -6.11 -23.94
CA ASP A 442 -6.65 -5.60 -23.60
C ASP A 442 -5.80 -6.66 -22.90
N SER A 443 -6.42 -7.39 -21.95
CA SER A 443 -5.79 -8.45 -21.18
C SER A 443 -5.44 -9.63 -22.09
N THR A 444 -6.38 -10.09 -22.92
CA THR A 444 -6.16 -11.18 -23.87
C THR A 444 -5.02 -10.89 -24.85
N VAL A 445 -4.95 -9.66 -25.38
CA VAL A 445 -3.88 -9.25 -26.29
C VAL A 445 -2.52 -9.21 -25.58
N CYS A 446 -2.50 -8.89 -24.28
CA CYS A 446 -1.27 -8.79 -23.49
C CYS A 446 -0.93 -10.05 -22.68
N ALA A 447 -1.66 -11.16 -22.86
CA ALA A 447 -1.63 -12.32 -21.97
C ALA A 447 -0.22 -12.92 -21.79
N ASP A 448 0.57 -12.95 -22.86
CA ASP A 448 1.91 -13.55 -22.87
C ASP A 448 3.03 -12.55 -22.51
N ILE A 449 2.68 -11.32 -22.12
CA ILE A 449 3.67 -10.27 -21.88
C ILE A 449 4.03 -10.24 -20.39
N PRO A 450 5.27 -10.63 -20.02
CA PRO A 450 5.67 -10.70 -18.63
C PRO A 450 5.68 -9.31 -17.98
N CYS A 451 5.47 -9.29 -16.65
CA CYS A 451 5.58 -8.07 -15.87
C CYS A 451 7.02 -7.54 -15.92
N ASP A 452 7.18 -6.26 -16.28
CA ASP A 452 8.46 -5.56 -16.21
C ASP A 452 8.36 -4.36 -15.25
N LEU A 453 9.01 -4.50 -14.09
CA LEU A 453 8.99 -3.48 -13.05
C LEU A 453 9.72 -2.19 -13.49
N THR A 454 10.72 -2.29 -14.38
CA THR A 454 11.43 -1.14 -14.94
C THR A 454 10.46 -0.29 -15.76
N ARG A 455 9.70 -0.94 -16.65
CA ARG A 455 8.66 -0.31 -17.46
C ARG A 455 7.56 0.34 -16.60
N ILE A 456 7.08 -0.35 -15.57
CA ILE A 456 6.12 0.22 -14.59
C ILE A 456 6.72 1.46 -13.88
N ASN A 457 7.99 1.42 -13.51
CA ASN A 457 8.68 2.52 -12.84
C ASN A 457 8.86 3.74 -13.75
N ILE A 458 9.15 3.55 -15.04
CA ILE A 458 9.21 4.62 -16.04
C ILE A 458 7.85 5.29 -16.16
N LEU A 459 6.79 4.50 -16.32
CA LEU A 459 5.41 4.97 -16.45
C LEU A 459 4.94 5.79 -15.26
N ARG A 460 5.17 5.30 -14.03
CA ARG A 460 4.72 5.96 -12.80
C ARG A 460 5.33 7.36 -12.62
N LYS A 461 6.52 7.61 -13.18
CA LYS A 461 7.19 8.91 -13.11
C LYS A 461 6.57 9.95 -14.07
N LYS A 462 5.78 9.52 -15.07
CA LYS A 462 5.14 10.43 -16.02
C LYS A 462 3.94 11.14 -15.37
N LYS A 463 3.81 12.44 -15.63
CA LYS A 463 2.60 13.21 -15.31
C LYS A 463 1.62 13.05 -16.45
N LEU A 464 0.61 12.22 -16.25
CA LEU A 464 -0.40 11.90 -17.27
C LEU A 464 -1.60 12.83 -17.16
N ASN A 465 -2.07 13.33 -18.29
CA ASN A 465 -3.38 13.97 -18.40
C ASN A 465 -4.50 12.91 -18.45
N SER A 466 -5.77 13.35 -18.52
CA SER A 466 -6.91 12.43 -18.47
C SER A 466 -7.02 11.48 -19.68
N HIS A 467 -6.60 11.92 -20.87
CA HIS A 467 -6.61 11.12 -22.10
C HIS A 467 -5.43 10.13 -22.11
N GLU A 468 -4.25 10.58 -21.72
CA GLU A 468 -3.07 9.72 -21.57
C GLU A 468 -3.32 8.63 -20.52
N LEU A 469 -3.89 8.98 -19.36
CA LEU A 469 -4.27 8.02 -18.33
C LEU A 469 -5.28 6.99 -18.86
N ALA A 470 -6.22 7.43 -19.68
CA ALA A 470 -7.21 6.54 -20.27
C ALA A 470 -6.57 5.56 -21.28
N VAL A 471 -5.61 6.01 -22.09
CA VAL A 471 -4.88 5.13 -23.01
C VAL A 471 -4.09 4.07 -22.24
N VAL A 472 -3.26 4.47 -21.28
CA VAL A 472 -2.37 3.53 -20.55
C VAL A 472 -3.11 2.56 -19.63
N THR A 473 -4.41 2.79 -19.37
CA THR A 473 -5.26 1.92 -18.56
C THR A 473 -6.30 1.15 -19.36
N GLY A 474 -6.23 1.19 -20.70
CA GLY A 474 -7.18 0.47 -21.57
C GLY A 474 -8.60 1.06 -21.58
N ALA A 475 -8.76 2.33 -21.19
CA ALA A 475 -10.04 3.03 -21.18
C ALA A 475 -10.34 3.77 -22.50
N PHE A 476 -9.55 3.54 -23.56
CA PHE A 476 -9.86 4.04 -24.89
C PHE A 476 -10.90 3.14 -25.57
N ILE A 477 -12.14 3.60 -25.55
CA ILE A 477 -13.26 2.98 -26.25
C ILE A 477 -13.31 3.52 -27.69
N SER A 478 -13.07 2.66 -28.68
CA SER A 478 -13.27 2.99 -30.10
C SER A 478 -14.75 2.99 -30.49
N PRO A 479 -15.15 3.58 -31.63
CA PRO A 479 -16.54 3.53 -32.11
C PRO A 479 -17.08 2.10 -32.14
N GLN A 480 -16.38 1.17 -32.80
CA GLN A 480 -16.79 -0.24 -32.82
C GLN A 480 -16.97 -0.85 -31.43
N CYS A 481 -16.09 -0.51 -30.48
CA CYS A 481 -16.23 -0.97 -29.10
C CYS A 481 -17.45 -0.36 -28.42
N ARG A 482 -17.77 0.92 -28.70
CA ARG A 482 -18.97 1.60 -28.20
C ARG A 482 -20.24 0.95 -28.76
N ASN A 483 -20.27 0.62 -30.06
CA ASN A 483 -21.39 -0.10 -30.66
C ASN A 483 -21.62 -1.47 -30.02
N ALA A 484 -20.56 -2.24 -29.78
CA ALA A 484 -20.67 -3.52 -29.06
C ALA A 484 -21.17 -3.35 -27.61
N MET A 485 -21.07 -2.15 -27.03
CA MET A 485 -21.62 -1.79 -25.73
C MET A 485 -23.04 -1.19 -25.81
N GLY A 486 -23.68 -1.20 -26.98
CA GLY A 486 -25.04 -0.68 -27.21
C GLY A 486 -25.12 0.78 -27.67
N GLY A 487 -24.00 1.40 -28.07
CA GLY A 487 -24.01 2.70 -28.75
C GLY A 487 -24.33 2.60 -30.25
N ALA A 488 -24.48 3.74 -30.94
CA ALA A 488 -24.84 3.78 -32.37
C ALA A 488 -23.65 4.00 -33.34
N GLU A 489 -22.43 4.16 -32.82
CA GLU A 489 -21.24 4.51 -33.63
C GLU A 489 -20.48 3.26 -34.10
N GLU A 490 -20.47 2.99 -35.40
CA GLU A 490 -19.67 1.88 -35.95
C GLU A 490 -18.48 2.36 -36.81
N THR A 491 -18.58 3.56 -37.38
CA THR A 491 -17.64 4.05 -38.39
C THR A 491 -16.46 4.83 -37.80
N CYS A 492 -15.38 4.88 -38.57
CA CYS A 492 -14.19 5.64 -38.20
C CYS A 492 -14.48 7.13 -38.37
N PRO A 493 -14.21 7.97 -37.36
CA PRO A 493 -14.48 9.40 -37.41
C PRO A 493 -13.71 10.14 -38.51
N TYR A 494 -12.61 9.55 -38.99
CA TYR A 494 -11.73 10.17 -39.97
C TYR A 494 -12.06 9.71 -41.39
N CYS A 495 -12.16 8.39 -41.62
CA CYS A 495 -12.31 7.82 -42.96
C CYS A 495 -13.64 7.08 -43.21
N GLN A 496 -14.56 7.12 -42.25
CA GLN A 496 -15.87 6.47 -42.32
C GLN A 496 -15.84 4.93 -42.50
N HIS A 497 -14.71 4.29 -42.22
CA HIS A 497 -14.58 2.83 -42.29
C HIS A 497 -15.43 2.14 -41.21
N VAL A 498 -16.23 1.13 -41.60
CA VAL A 498 -17.26 0.46 -40.76
C VAL A 498 -16.67 -0.41 -39.62
N CYS A 499 -15.35 -0.60 -39.58
CA CYS A 499 -14.66 -1.36 -38.52
C CYS A 499 -13.67 -0.47 -37.75
N ALA A 500 -14.18 0.56 -37.07
CA ALA A 500 -13.36 1.50 -36.30
C ALA A 500 -12.86 0.90 -34.97
N THR A 501 -11.96 -0.07 -35.07
CA THR A 501 -11.19 -0.60 -33.93
C THR A 501 -10.17 0.44 -33.45
N VAL A 502 -9.65 0.25 -32.23
CA VAL A 502 -8.46 1.00 -31.77
C VAL A 502 -7.27 0.77 -32.70
N GLN A 503 -7.10 -0.46 -33.20
CA GLN A 503 -6.05 -0.82 -34.15
C GLN A 503 -6.14 0.05 -35.41
N HIS A 504 -7.33 0.12 -35.99
CA HIS A 504 -7.61 0.91 -37.16
C HIS A 504 -7.28 2.38 -36.92
N MET A 505 -7.85 2.98 -35.88
CA MET A 505 -7.70 4.41 -35.62
C MET A 505 -6.25 4.82 -35.33
N LEU A 506 -5.49 3.98 -34.61
CA LEU A 506 -4.12 4.33 -34.24
C LEU A 506 -3.09 3.97 -35.31
N TRP A 507 -3.26 2.85 -36.01
CA TRP A 507 -2.16 2.29 -36.80
C TRP A 507 -2.45 2.24 -38.30
N GLU A 508 -3.72 2.08 -38.69
CA GLU A 508 -4.09 1.83 -40.09
C GLU A 508 -4.71 3.05 -40.78
N CYS A 509 -5.44 3.90 -40.05
CA CYS A 509 -6.20 5.01 -40.60
C CYS A 509 -5.28 6.12 -41.12
N THR A 510 -5.15 6.22 -42.45
CA THR A 510 -4.35 7.26 -43.11
C THR A 510 -4.95 8.66 -43.02
N GLN A 511 -6.26 8.76 -42.73
CA GLN A 511 -6.97 10.03 -42.59
C GLN A 511 -6.98 10.56 -41.14
N ASN A 512 -6.43 9.82 -40.16
CA ASN A 512 -6.27 10.33 -38.81
C ASN A 512 -5.22 11.46 -38.80
N PRO A 513 -5.59 12.72 -38.48
CA PRO A 513 -4.69 13.87 -38.59
C PRO A 513 -3.52 13.81 -37.59
N HIS A 514 -3.63 13.02 -36.53
CA HIS A 514 -2.57 12.87 -35.54
C HIS A 514 -1.56 11.79 -35.90
N ARG A 515 -1.86 10.95 -36.91
CA ARG A 515 -1.03 9.80 -37.25
C ARG A 515 0.28 10.25 -37.89
N ASP A 516 1.38 9.89 -37.24
CA ASP A 516 2.72 9.99 -37.79
C ASP A 516 3.14 8.63 -38.38
N PRO A 517 3.36 8.51 -39.70
CA PRO A 517 3.80 7.26 -40.33
C PRO A 517 5.15 6.74 -39.80
N THR A 518 5.97 7.59 -39.20
CA THR A 518 7.28 7.22 -38.64
C THR A 518 7.18 6.62 -37.24
N ILE A 519 6.05 6.82 -36.55
CA ILE A 519 5.82 6.26 -35.22
C ILE A 519 5.16 4.89 -35.38
N ARG A 520 5.89 3.85 -34.97
CA ARG A 520 5.42 2.47 -34.93
C ARG A 520 5.71 1.86 -33.56
N PRO A 521 4.77 1.10 -32.99
CA PRO A 521 5.01 0.41 -31.73
C PRO A 521 6.10 -0.65 -31.91
N HIS A 522 6.89 -0.86 -30.86
CA HIS A 522 7.95 -1.87 -30.84
C HIS A 522 7.51 -3.19 -30.23
N ASP A 523 6.45 -3.18 -29.44
CA ASP A 523 5.85 -4.35 -28.84
C ASP A 523 4.35 -4.16 -28.61
N VAL A 524 3.70 -5.24 -28.22
CA VAL A 524 2.25 -5.33 -28.05
C VAL A 524 1.72 -4.44 -26.92
N LEU A 525 2.49 -4.24 -25.84
CA LEU A 525 2.09 -3.32 -24.76
C LEU A 525 2.11 -1.86 -25.23
N GLN A 526 3.11 -1.49 -26.02
CA GLN A 526 3.18 -0.17 -26.63
C GLN A 526 2.09 0.02 -27.69
N GLU A 527 1.83 -0.99 -28.51
CA GLU A 527 0.77 -0.97 -29.52
C GLU A 527 -0.62 -0.82 -28.90
N ARG A 528 -0.90 -1.57 -27.82
CA ARG A 528 -2.24 -1.62 -27.23
C ARG A 528 -2.50 -0.51 -26.22
N LEU A 529 -1.53 -0.22 -25.36
CA LEU A 529 -1.68 0.66 -24.20
C LEU A 529 -0.74 1.89 -24.24
N ALA A 530 0.06 2.05 -25.28
CA ALA A 530 1.09 3.10 -25.36
C ALA A 530 2.07 3.09 -24.17
N TRP A 531 2.34 1.91 -23.61
CA TRP A 531 3.35 1.77 -22.57
C TRP A 531 4.76 2.03 -23.17
N PRO A 532 5.63 2.78 -22.48
CA PRO A 532 6.98 3.09 -22.95
C PRO A 532 7.83 1.82 -22.97
N THR A 533 8.85 1.79 -23.79
CA THR A 533 9.88 0.73 -23.76
C THR A 533 10.83 0.94 -22.58
N THR A 534 11.65 -0.07 -22.28
CA THR A 534 12.74 0.05 -21.32
C THR A 534 14.00 0.66 -21.92
N ASP A 535 14.01 0.90 -23.23
CA ASP A 535 15.13 1.47 -23.95
C ASP A 535 15.22 2.99 -23.72
N PRO A 536 16.28 3.49 -23.05
CA PRO A 536 16.43 4.91 -22.76
C PRO A 536 16.59 5.76 -24.03
N THR A 537 16.99 5.18 -25.17
CA THR A 537 17.11 5.91 -26.44
C THR A 537 15.76 6.21 -27.09
N LYS A 538 14.69 5.54 -26.65
CA LYS A 538 13.33 5.62 -27.21
C LYS A 538 12.39 6.53 -26.43
N VAL A 539 12.87 7.24 -25.41
CA VAL A 539 12.03 8.09 -24.55
C VAL A 539 11.19 9.09 -25.35
N ASP A 540 11.78 9.73 -26.35
CA ASP A 540 11.08 10.69 -27.21
C ASP A 540 10.05 10.02 -28.12
N HIS A 541 10.39 8.85 -28.66
CA HIS A 541 9.47 8.03 -29.43
C HIS A 541 8.26 7.62 -28.58
N ASP A 542 8.49 7.10 -27.37
CA ASP A 542 7.46 6.67 -26.44
C ASP A 542 6.52 7.82 -26.03
N ASN A 543 7.09 9.01 -25.79
CA ASN A 543 6.32 10.21 -25.49
C ASN A 543 5.45 10.65 -26.67
N LYS A 544 6.00 10.64 -27.90
CA LYS A 544 5.24 11.00 -29.09
C LYS A 544 4.10 10.01 -29.35
N LEU A 545 4.36 8.71 -29.20
CA LEU A 545 3.36 7.65 -29.37
C LEU A 545 2.20 7.80 -28.37
N LEU A 546 2.50 8.02 -27.10
CA LEU A 546 1.47 8.25 -26.08
C LEU A 546 0.64 9.51 -26.35
N ARG A 547 1.29 10.61 -26.73
CA ARG A 547 0.59 11.87 -27.08
C ARG A 547 -0.30 11.69 -28.31
N PHE A 548 0.19 11.01 -29.33
CA PHE A 548 -0.58 10.64 -30.52
C PHE A 548 -1.85 9.85 -30.16
N ALA A 549 -1.70 8.79 -29.36
CA ALA A 549 -2.84 7.97 -28.95
C ALA A 549 -3.84 8.76 -28.08
N ALA A 550 -3.32 9.63 -27.20
CA ALA A 550 -4.15 10.49 -26.35
C ALA A 550 -4.91 11.56 -27.17
N ALA A 551 -4.28 12.15 -28.19
CA ALA A 551 -4.91 13.11 -29.10
C ALA A 551 -6.01 12.45 -29.94
N THR A 552 -5.73 11.27 -30.51
CA THR A 552 -6.75 10.46 -31.22
C THR A 552 -7.95 10.18 -30.31
N ARG A 553 -7.71 9.79 -29.05
CA ARG A 553 -8.79 9.60 -28.08
C ARG A 553 -9.57 10.88 -27.79
N ALA A 554 -8.89 12.03 -27.69
CA ALA A 554 -9.53 13.31 -27.44
C ALA A 554 -10.50 13.68 -28.57
N ASP A 555 -10.06 13.58 -29.82
CA ASP A 555 -10.89 13.82 -31.00
C ASP A 555 -12.09 12.88 -31.08
N VAL A 556 -11.86 11.58 -30.89
CA VAL A 556 -12.95 10.58 -30.87
C VAL A 556 -13.98 10.94 -29.80
N LEU A 557 -13.56 11.41 -28.62
CA LEU A 557 -14.51 11.84 -27.59
C LEU A 557 -15.18 13.17 -27.89
N GLN A 558 -14.50 14.09 -28.55
CA GLN A 558 -15.07 15.39 -28.91
C GLN A 558 -16.23 15.21 -29.88
N GLN A 559 -16.02 14.43 -30.95
CA GLN A 559 -17.06 14.16 -31.95
C GLN A 559 -18.28 13.46 -31.33
N ARG A 560 -18.06 12.57 -30.37
CA ARG A 560 -19.13 11.90 -29.59
C ARG A 560 -20.01 12.81 -28.75
N HIS A 561 -19.53 14.01 -28.43
CA HIS A 561 -20.26 15.00 -27.64
C HIS A 561 -20.85 16.11 -28.52
N ASP A 562 -20.37 16.24 -29.76
CA ASP A 562 -20.85 17.21 -30.73
C ASP A 562 -22.00 16.66 -31.59
N ASP A 563 -22.09 15.33 -31.74
CA ASP A 563 -23.28 14.58 -32.21
C ASP A 563 -24.30 14.38 -31.08
#